data_AF-A0A7W2FW44-F1
#
_entry.id   AF-A0A7W2FW44-F1
#
_cell.length_a   1.000
_cell.length_b   1.000
_cell.length_c   1.000
_cell.angle_alpha   90.00
_cell.angle_beta   90.00
_cell.angle_gamma   90.00
#
_symmetry.space_group_name_H-M   'P 1'
#
loop_
_entity.id
_entity.type
_entity.pdbx_description
1 polymer ?
#
loop_
_entity_poly.entity_id
_entity_poly.type
_entity_poly.pdbx_seq_one_letter_code
_entity_poly.pdbx_strand_id
1 'polypeptide(L)'
;MRNIILLILVTCFSLQSCQNGSEKKTTETKLITNSNKKDSLQVDTPIESKDTLKIKYSEHKNLLDILTKLPEHTMGSWKWSESERIQFVKFIQENDFTFSASPSFLKFSLIGANSIGIQVVDGYWTLAIYKIKPTNYIVVTDDMVGDGNDIHAFEYKDGKLIEMDYTHLFDDMFLSHLLIYNKEDCEDLLEDNLIGFEYDFTHTTNLTISNPHYLKENEHQNCLKGNTLNYKFNPLTKKFDLKAITWKKAEQ
;
A
#
# COMPACT_ATOMS: atom_id res chain seq x y z
N MET A 1 50.31 19.92 25.29
CA MET A 1 51.62 20.07 24.60
C MET A 1 51.98 18.76 23.92
N ARG A 2 52.48 18.84 22.67
CA ARG A 2 52.95 17.78 21.72
C ARG A 2 51.83 17.09 20.93
N ASN A 3 51.52 17.55 19.70
CA ASN A 3 52.18 17.36 18.37
C ASN A 3 51.76 16.03 17.71
N ILE A 4 50.84 16.06 16.73
CA ILE A 4 51.02 16.10 15.26
C ILE A 4 51.50 14.75 14.69
N ILE A 5 50.73 14.16 13.76
CA ILE A 5 51.14 13.90 12.36
C ILE A 5 49.91 13.51 11.52
N LEU A 6 49.76 14.28 10.44
CA LEU A 6 48.89 14.17 9.26
C LEU A 6 49.28 12.96 8.40
N LEU A 7 48.33 12.30 7.73
CA LEU A 7 48.62 11.65 6.44
C LEU A 7 47.37 11.58 5.56
N ILE A 8 47.31 12.58 4.67
CA ILE A 8 46.50 12.62 3.46
C ILE A 8 47.27 11.84 2.39
N LEU A 9 46.60 10.94 1.67
CA LEU A 9 47.10 10.39 0.41
C LEU A 9 45.98 10.38 -0.63
N VAL A 10 45.88 11.53 -1.30
CA VAL A 10 45.27 11.68 -2.61
C VAL A 10 46.35 11.38 -3.64
N THR A 11 46.10 10.44 -4.55
CA THR A 11 46.82 10.37 -5.82
C THR A 11 45.83 10.16 -6.96
N CYS A 12 45.70 11.22 -7.75
CA CYS A 12 45.30 11.25 -9.15
C CYS A 12 46.29 10.48 -10.05
N PHE A 13 45.92 10.40 -11.33
CA PHE A 13 46.60 9.88 -12.53
C PHE A 13 46.21 8.44 -12.87
N SER A 14 45.77 8.10 -14.09
CA SER A 14 45.90 8.82 -15.36
C SER A 14 44.95 8.24 -16.41
N LEU A 15 44.42 9.16 -17.22
CA LEU A 15 43.84 8.95 -18.54
C LEU A 15 44.78 8.11 -19.42
N GLN A 16 44.23 7.13 -20.14
CA GLN A 16 44.75 6.75 -21.44
C GLN A 16 43.61 6.30 -22.36
N SER A 17 43.26 7.24 -23.24
CA SER A 17 42.55 7.06 -24.49
C SER A 17 43.38 6.15 -25.41
N CYS A 18 42.75 5.13 -25.99
CA CYS A 18 43.25 4.43 -27.17
C CYS A 18 42.23 4.61 -28.30
N GLN A 19 42.57 5.48 -29.23
CA GLN A 19 41.96 5.60 -30.55
C GLN A 19 42.95 5.06 -31.59
N ASN A 20 42.37 4.37 -32.58
CA ASN A 20 42.82 4.16 -33.96
C ASN A 20 43.58 2.87 -34.34
N GLY A 21 42.94 2.17 -35.28
CA GLY A 21 43.50 1.36 -36.37
C GLY A 21 42.31 0.96 -37.28
N SER A 22 42.00 1.75 -38.33
CA SER A 22 42.26 1.48 -39.77
C SER A 22 41.72 0.12 -40.25
N GLU A 23 41.06 -0.08 -41.39
CA GLU A 23 40.94 0.69 -42.62
C GLU A 23 39.86 0.04 -43.52
N LYS A 24 39.10 0.88 -44.23
CA LYS A 24 38.47 0.74 -45.57
C LYS A 24 38.02 -0.63 -46.12
N LYS A 25 36.77 -0.67 -46.59
CA LYS A 25 36.45 -0.66 -48.04
C LYS A 25 34.99 -0.29 -48.32
N THR A 26 34.83 0.74 -49.15
CA THR A 26 33.57 1.17 -49.77
C THR A 26 33.45 0.52 -51.15
N THR A 27 32.29 -0.04 -51.49
CA THR A 27 31.74 -0.01 -52.86
C THR A 27 30.21 -0.08 -52.79
N GLU A 28 29.58 1.02 -53.24
CA GLU A 28 28.35 1.21 -54.05
C GLU A 28 27.25 0.12 -54.09
N THR A 29 25.95 0.37 -54.33
CA THR A 29 25.01 1.51 -54.41
C THR A 29 23.66 0.87 -54.81
N LYS A 30 22.52 1.51 -54.44
CA LYS A 30 21.16 1.37 -55.02
C LYS A 30 20.32 0.11 -54.68
N LEU A 31 19.24 0.28 -53.91
CA LEU A 31 17.89 0.62 -54.42
C LEU A 31 16.85 0.68 -53.30
N ILE A 32 15.89 1.58 -53.52
CA ILE A 32 14.74 1.96 -52.70
C ILE A 32 13.75 0.79 -52.57
N THR A 33 13.26 0.52 -51.35
CA THR A 33 11.84 0.19 -51.11
C THR A 33 11.44 0.65 -49.71
N ASN A 34 10.61 1.70 -49.65
CA ASN A 34 9.79 2.00 -48.48
C ASN A 34 8.81 0.84 -48.25
N SER A 35 8.91 0.20 -47.09
CA SER A 35 7.83 -0.64 -46.56
C SER A 35 7.64 -0.26 -45.09
N ASN A 36 6.49 0.35 -44.81
CA ASN A 36 6.01 0.65 -43.47
C ASN A 36 5.97 -0.62 -42.63
N LYS A 37 6.95 -0.80 -41.74
CA LYS A 37 6.86 -1.79 -40.68
C LYS A 37 6.11 -1.16 -39.50
N LYS A 38 4.80 -1.40 -39.45
CA LYS A 38 4.07 -1.41 -38.18
C LYS A 38 4.73 -2.49 -37.33
N ASP A 39 5.56 -2.11 -36.38
CA ASP A 39 5.91 -2.98 -35.25
C ASP A 39 4.67 -3.08 -34.37
N SER A 40 3.77 -4.00 -34.72
CA SER A 40 2.93 -4.62 -33.73
C SER A 40 3.81 -5.60 -32.96
N LEU A 41 4.28 -5.18 -31.79
CA LEU A 41 4.71 -6.10 -30.74
C LEU A 41 3.50 -6.94 -30.32
N GLN A 42 3.19 -7.98 -31.10
CA GLN A 42 2.43 -9.12 -30.61
C GLN A 42 3.39 -9.95 -29.77
N VAL A 43 3.35 -9.72 -28.47
CA VAL A 43 3.83 -10.70 -27.50
C VAL A 43 2.71 -11.71 -27.35
N ASP A 44 2.66 -12.68 -28.26
CA ASP A 44 1.86 -13.90 -28.12
C ASP A 44 2.49 -14.74 -27.01
N THR A 45 2.18 -14.39 -25.76
CA THR A 45 2.30 -15.37 -24.67
C THR A 45 0.99 -16.13 -24.63
N PRO A 46 1.00 -17.48 -24.66
CA PRO A 46 -0.21 -18.26 -24.53
C PRO A 46 -0.94 -17.83 -23.26
N ILE A 47 -2.24 -17.57 -23.37
CA ILE A 47 -3.12 -17.36 -22.21
C ILE A 47 -3.25 -18.72 -21.51
N GLU A 48 -2.24 -19.12 -20.75
CA GLU A 48 -2.49 -19.96 -19.58
C GLU A 48 -3.57 -19.25 -18.78
N SER A 49 -4.62 -19.98 -18.40
CA SER A 49 -5.82 -19.42 -17.77
C SER A 49 -5.45 -18.66 -16.51
N LYS A 50 -5.15 -17.38 -16.64
CA LYS A 50 -4.97 -16.50 -15.50
C LYS A 50 -6.31 -16.46 -14.81
N ASP A 51 -6.33 -16.89 -13.55
CA ASP A 51 -7.51 -16.72 -12.70
C ASP A 51 -7.99 -15.29 -12.82
N THR A 52 -9.29 -15.12 -13.01
CA THR A 52 -9.91 -13.81 -13.14
C THR A 52 -10.60 -13.45 -11.83
N LEU A 53 -10.47 -12.19 -11.42
CA LEU A 53 -11.24 -11.60 -10.35
C LEU A 53 -12.42 -10.88 -10.97
N LYS A 54 -13.64 -11.34 -10.69
CA LYS A 54 -14.85 -10.64 -11.09
C LYS A 54 -15.01 -9.38 -10.25
N ILE A 55 -14.99 -8.22 -10.89
CA ILE A 55 -15.12 -6.92 -10.25
C ILE A 55 -15.87 -6.00 -11.21
N LYS A 56 -17.14 -5.70 -10.90
CA LYS A 56 -17.90 -4.79 -11.76
C LYS A 56 -17.55 -3.34 -11.44
N TYR A 57 -17.21 -2.57 -12.47
CA TYR A 57 -16.87 -1.16 -12.27
C TYR A 57 -18.04 -0.38 -11.67
N SER A 58 -19.27 -0.66 -12.12
CA SER A 58 -20.47 0.00 -11.63
C SER A 58 -20.73 -0.21 -10.13
N GLU A 59 -20.37 -1.38 -9.59
CA GLU A 59 -20.57 -1.73 -8.17
C GLU A 59 -19.48 -1.10 -7.27
N HIS A 60 -18.28 -0.90 -7.80
CA HIS A 60 -17.11 -0.39 -7.05
C HIS A 60 -16.59 0.96 -7.55
N LYS A 61 -17.40 1.71 -8.30
CA LYS A 61 -17.00 2.94 -9.02
C LYS A 61 -16.18 3.90 -8.16
N ASN A 62 -16.66 4.24 -6.97
CA ASN A 62 -15.97 5.23 -6.12
C ASN A 62 -14.61 4.73 -5.62
N LEU A 63 -14.52 3.43 -5.28
CA LEU A 63 -13.26 2.81 -4.85
C LEU A 63 -12.23 2.84 -5.98
N LEU A 64 -12.65 2.43 -7.18
CA LEU A 64 -11.79 2.38 -8.36
C LEU A 64 -11.40 3.80 -8.84
N ASP A 65 -12.32 4.77 -8.80
CA ASP A 65 -11.99 6.16 -9.13
C ASP A 65 -10.99 6.78 -8.14
N ILE A 66 -11.15 6.49 -6.85
CA ILE A 66 -10.22 6.95 -5.80
C ILE A 66 -8.84 6.31 -5.99
N LEU A 67 -8.78 5.02 -6.31
CA LEU A 67 -7.54 4.29 -6.58
C LEU A 67 -6.67 5.01 -7.63
N THR A 68 -7.28 5.53 -8.70
CA THR A 68 -6.53 6.27 -9.74
C THR A 68 -5.90 7.59 -9.26
N LYS A 69 -6.33 8.11 -8.11
CA LYS A 69 -5.94 9.43 -7.60
C LYS A 69 -4.98 9.38 -6.41
N LEU A 70 -4.78 8.20 -5.83
CA LEU A 70 -3.90 8.03 -4.67
C LEU A 70 -2.48 8.53 -4.98
N PRO A 71 -1.80 9.22 -4.04
CA PRO A 71 -0.39 9.54 -4.17
C PRO A 71 0.49 8.28 -4.23
N GLU A 72 1.59 8.32 -4.98
CA GLU A 72 2.49 7.16 -5.11
C GLU A 72 3.14 6.73 -3.78
N HIS A 73 3.33 7.65 -2.84
CA HIS A 73 3.91 7.34 -1.53
C HIS A 73 3.05 6.36 -0.71
N THR A 74 1.73 6.33 -0.93
CA THR A 74 0.80 5.38 -0.28
C THR A 74 1.02 3.93 -0.70
N MET A 75 1.89 3.72 -1.69
CA MET A 75 2.27 2.43 -2.27
C MET A 75 3.79 2.35 -2.42
N GLY A 76 4.54 3.00 -1.51
CA GLY A 76 5.98 3.20 -1.63
C GLY A 76 6.76 1.90 -1.78
N SER A 77 6.29 0.84 -1.09
CA SER A 77 6.90 -0.48 -1.17
C SER A 77 6.64 -1.21 -2.49
N TRP A 78 5.58 -0.82 -3.19
CA TRP A 78 5.04 -1.54 -4.36
C TRP A 78 5.37 -0.87 -5.68
N LYS A 79 5.66 0.45 -5.67
CA LYS A 79 5.96 1.27 -6.85
C LYS A 79 4.90 1.15 -7.95
N TRP A 80 3.64 0.95 -7.58
CA TRP A 80 2.54 0.95 -8.52
C TRP A 80 2.29 2.39 -8.96
N SER A 81 2.57 2.72 -10.22
CA SER A 81 2.49 4.10 -10.71
C SER A 81 1.05 4.55 -10.96
N GLU A 82 0.82 5.87 -10.99
CA GLU A 82 -0.49 6.43 -11.34
C GLU A 82 -0.99 5.92 -12.70
N SER A 83 -0.09 5.87 -13.69
CA SER A 83 -0.43 5.41 -15.04
C SER A 83 -0.91 3.96 -15.08
N GLU A 84 -0.29 3.08 -14.29
CA GLU A 84 -0.67 1.66 -14.20
C GLU A 84 -2.02 1.50 -13.49
N ARG A 85 -2.27 2.28 -12.42
CA ARG A 85 -3.58 2.31 -11.73
C ARG A 85 -4.70 2.74 -12.68
N ILE A 86 -4.47 3.79 -13.48
CA ILE A 86 -5.43 4.27 -14.48
C ILE A 86 -5.73 3.18 -15.51
N GLN A 87 -4.70 2.52 -16.03
CA GLN A 87 -4.87 1.43 -17.01
C GLN A 87 -5.63 0.23 -16.40
N PHE A 88 -5.30 -0.14 -15.16
CA PHE A 88 -6.00 -1.19 -14.41
C PHE A 88 -7.49 -0.89 -14.25
N VAL A 89 -7.84 0.32 -13.82
CA VAL A 89 -9.25 0.72 -13.64
C VAL A 89 -9.98 0.80 -14.97
N LYS A 90 -9.33 1.31 -16.03
CA LYS A 90 -9.91 1.33 -17.38
C LYS A 90 -10.21 -0.08 -17.89
N PHE A 91 -9.30 -1.03 -17.66
CA PHE A 91 -9.53 -2.43 -18.03
C PHE A 91 -10.78 -2.99 -17.33
N ILE A 92 -10.93 -2.75 -16.02
CA ILE A 92 -12.12 -3.16 -15.27
C ILE A 92 -13.39 -2.49 -15.80
N GLN A 93 -13.32 -1.20 -16.13
CA GLN A 93 -14.44 -0.45 -16.69
C GLN A 93 -14.97 -1.03 -18.01
N GLU A 94 -14.07 -1.55 -18.85
CA GLU A 94 -14.41 -2.12 -20.16
C GLU A 94 -14.86 -3.59 -20.06
N ASN A 95 -14.45 -4.31 -19.03
CA ASN A 95 -14.56 -5.78 -18.97
C ASN A 95 -15.32 -6.34 -17.76
N ASP A 96 -15.54 -5.56 -16.70
CA ASP A 96 -16.14 -6.00 -15.43
C ASP A 96 -15.41 -7.19 -14.75
N PHE A 97 -14.11 -7.34 -15.04
CA PHE A 97 -13.18 -8.22 -14.36
C PHE A 97 -11.74 -7.69 -14.44
N THR A 98 -10.84 -8.29 -13.69
CA THR A 98 -9.38 -8.15 -13.85
C THR A 98 -8.69 -9.50 -13.72
N PHE A 99 -7.40 -9.57 -14.05
CA PHE A 99 -6.61 -10.76 -13.74
C PHE A 99 -6.27 -10.76 -12.25
N SER A 100 -6.42 -11.92 -11.61
CA SER A 100 -6.14 -12.08 -10.19
C SER A 100 -4.67 -11.85 -9.87
N ALA A 101 -3.76 -11.91 -10.85
CA ALA A 101 -2.33 -11.66 -10.67
C ALA A 101 -1.74 -10.91 -11.87
N SER A 102 -0.62 -10.23 -11.65
CA SER A 102 0.23 -9.63 -12.68
C SER A 102 1.71 -9.98 -12.42
N PRO A 103 2.63 -9.70 -13.36
CA PRO A 103 4.06 -9.93 -13.11
C PRO A 103 4.60 -9.21 -11.86
N SER A 104 3.99 -8.09 -11.47
CA SER A 104 4.40 -7.28 -10.32
C SER A 104 3.58 -7.55 -9.05
N PHE A 105 2.43 -8.21 -9.17
CA PHE A 105 1.48 -8.39 -8.06
C PHE A 105 0.99 -9.84 -8.00
N LEU A 106 1.23 -10.50 -6.86
CA LEU A 106 0.86 -11.90 -6.68
C LEU A 106 -0.64 -12.11 -6.68
N LYS A 107 -1.40 -11.21 -6.04
CA LYS A 107 -2.86 -11.33 -5.97
C LYS A 107 -3.57 -9.99 -5.83
N PHE A 108 -4.57 -9.75 -6.67
CA PHE A 108 -5.61 -8.74 -6.44
C PHE A 108 -6.79 -9.40 -5.73
N SER A 109 -7.37 -8.69 -4.75
CA SER A 109 -8.51 -9.17 -3.99
C SER A 109 -9.48 -8.04 -3.68
N LEU A 110 -10.78 -8.32 -3.81
CA LEU A 110 -11.82 -7.53 -3.16
C LEU A 110 -11.95 -8.08 -1.73
N ILE A 111 -11.52 -7.28 -0.76
CA ILE A 111 -11.65 -7.64 0.67
C ILE A 111 -13.10 -7.40 1.11
N GLY A 112 -13.71 -6.34 0.58
CA GLY A 112 -15.11 -5.98 0.84
C GLY A 112 -15.68 -5.09 -0.27
N ALA A 113 -16.90 -4.61 -0.08
CA ALA A 113 -17.56 -3.75 -1.08
C ALA A 113 -16.84 -2.40 -1.28
N ASN A 114 -16.12 -1.95 -0.25
CA ASN A 114 -15.44 -0.66 -0.16
C ASN A 114 -13.92 -0.79 0.01
N SER A 115 -13.38 -1.99 -0.16
CA SER A 115 -11.97 -2.27 0.11
C SER A 115 -11.36 -3.17 -0.95
N ILE A 116 -10.20 -2.78 -1.45
CA ILE A 116 -9.37 -3.57 -2.35
C ILE A 116 -8.03 -3.83 -1.69
N GLY A 117 -7.50 -5.03 -1.88
CA GLY A 117 -6.20 -5.40 -1.38
C GLY A 117 -5.35 -6.09 -2.43
N ILE A 118 -4.04 -5.90 -2.30
CA ILE A 118 -3.03 -6.35 -3.24
C ILE A 118 -1.93 -7.07 -2.46
N GLN A 119 -1.78 -8.35 -2.75
CA GLN A 119 -0.69 -9.17 -2.22
C GLN A 119 0.51 -9.09 -3.16
N VAL A 120 1.69 -8.98 -2.56
CA VAL A 120 2.95 -9.34 -3.21
C VAL A 120 3.71 -10.36 -2.36
N VAL A 121 4.98 -10.66 -2.72
CA VAL A 121 5.79 -11.71 -2.08
C VAL A 121 5.89 -11.54 -0.56
N ASP A 122 6.21 -10.35 -0.07
CA ASP A 122 6.51 -10.10 1.35
C ASP A 122 5.63 -9.03 2.00
N GLY A 123 4.39 -8.87 1.53
CA GLY A 123 3.44 -7.99 2.19
C GLY A 123 2.14 -7.75 1.44
N TYR A 124 1.31 -6.90 2.02
CA TYR A 124 -0.05 -6.65 1.59
C TYR A 124 -0.37 -5.17 1.63
N TRP A 125 -1.00 -4.69 0.57
CA TRP A 125 -1.48 -3.33 0.49
C TRP A 125 -3.00 -3.30 0.52
N THR A 126 -3.58 -2.41 1.30
CA THR A 126 -5.02 -2.20 1.35
C THR A 126 -5.40 -0.76 1.04
N LEU A 127 -6.51 -0.59 0.33
CA LEU A 127 -7.28 0.65 0.25
C LEU A 127 -8.70 0.39 0.72
N ALA A 128 -9.16 1.19 1.66
CA ALA A 128 -10.52 1.18 2.20
C ALA A 128 -11.16 2.57 2.10
N ILE A 129 -12.45 2.62 1.75
CA ILE A 129 -13.22 3.87 1.71
C ILE A 129 -14.43 3.83 2.64
N TYR A 130 -14.63 4.90 3.41
CA TYR A 130 -15.73 5.04 4.38
C TYR A 130 -16.60 6.22 3.98
N LYS A 131 -17.88 5.94 3.70
CA LYS A 131 -18.79 6.91 3.10
C LYS A 131 -19.25 7.95 4.12
N ILE A 132 -18.97 9.22 3.85
CA ILE A 132 -19.55 10.36 4.60
C ILE A 132 -20.90 10.73 3.99
N LYS A 133 -20.92 10.98 2.67
CA LYS A 133 -22.10 11.31 1.88
C LYS A 133 -21.83 10.95 0.41
N PRO A 134 -22.77 11.12 -0.55
CA PRO A 134 -22.45 10.91 -1.96
C PRO A 134 -21.20 11.70 -2.36
N THR A 135 -20.28 11.03 -3.07
CA THR A 135 -19.00 11.60 -3.55
C THR A 135 -18.08 12.21 -2.48
N ASN A 136 -18.26 11.85 -1.21
CA ASN A 136 -17.36 12.23 -0.12
C ASN A 136 -17.07 11.03 0.80
N TYR A 137 -15.80 10.72 0.98
CA TYR A 137 -15.32 9.55 1.69
C TYR A 137 -14.12 9.90 2.57
N ILE A 138 -13.99 9.20 3.69
CA ILE A 138 -12.67 8.98 4.28
C ILE A 138 -12.02 7.82 3.52
N VAL A 139 -10.77 7.99 3.17
CA VAL A 139 -9.95 7.00 2.48
C VAL A 139 -8.81 6.63 3.40
N VAL A 140 -8.60 5.33 3.61
CA VAL A 140 -7.47 4.81 4.39
C VAL A 140 -6.71 3.85 3.50
N THR A 141 -5.40 4.00 3.46
CA THR A 141 -4.50 3.00 2.87
C THR A 141 -3.59 2.45 3.93
N ASP A 142 -3.20 1.19 3.75
CA ASP A 142 -2.28 0.50 4.63
C ASP A 142 -1.29 -0.29 3.77
N ASP A 143 -0.03 0.12 3.80
CA ASP A 143 1.10 -0.57 3.16
C ASP A 143 1.83 -1.41 4.21
N MET A 144 1.49 -2.70 4.29
CA MET A 144 2.03 -3.64 5.26
C MET A 144 3.18 -4.43 4.65
N VAL A 145 4.41 -4.21 5.13
CA VAL A 145 5.64 -4.90 4.67
C VAL A 145 6.50 -5.31 5.85
N GLY A 146 6.94 -6.57 5.86
CA GLY A 146 7.64 -7.14 7.01
C GLY A 146 6.72 -7.09 8.24
N ASP A 147 7.18 -6.45 9.31
CA ASP A 147 6.40 -6.34 10.54
C ASP A 147 5.63 -5.00 10.63
N GLY A 148 5.85 -4.03 9.73
CA GLY A 148 5.32 -2.67 9.87
C GLY A 148 4.08 -2.37 9.03
N ASN A 149 3.29 -1.39 9.48
CA ASN A 149 2.18 -0.79 8.74
C ASN A 149 2.52 0.68 8.41
N ASP A 150 2.38 1.08 7.15
CA ASP A 150 2.44 2.48 6.73
C ASP A 150 1.03 2.96 6.34
N ILE A 151 0.37 3.61 7.29
CA ILE A 151 -1.04 4.00 7.20
C ILE A 151 -1.17 5.46 6.80
N HIS A 152 -1.92 5.69 5.72
CA HIS A 152 -2.26 7.04 5.25
C HIS A 152 -3.76 7.25 5.27
N ALA A 153 -4.19 8.49 5.57
CA ALA A 153 -5.59 8.87 5.59
C ALA A 153 -5.85 10.11 4.72
N PHE A 154 -7.01 10.13 4.06
CA PHE A 154 -7.43 11.25 3.23
C PHE A 154 -8.93 11.51 3.38
N GLU A 155 -9.35 12.77 3.30
CA GLU A 155 -10.71 13.11 2.90
C GLU A 155 -10.77 13.21 1.38
N TYR A 156 -11.52 12.32 0.74
CA TYR A 156 -11.89 12.47 -0.65
C TYR A 156 -13.14 13.34 -0.75
N LYS A 157 -12.99 14.53 -1.34
CA LYS A 157 -14.10 15.48 -1.52
C LYS A 157 -13.90 16.28 -2.79
N ASP A 158 -14.99 16.49 -3.53
CA ASP A 158 -15.03 17.29 -4.75
C ASP A 158 -13.98 16.83 -5.80
N GLY A 159 -13.77 15.50 -5.89
CA GLY A 159 -12.85 14.88 -6.85
C GLY A 159 -11.38 14.92 -6.47
N LYS A 160 -11.05 15.42 -5.27
CA LYS A 160 -9.68 15.59 -4.75
C LYS A 160 -9.48 14.78 -3.48
N LEU A 161 -8.25 14.32 -3.27
CA LEU A 161 -7.79 13.75 -2.00
C LEU A 161 -7.11 14.86 -1.20
N ILE A 162 -7.51 15.01 0.05
CA ILE A 162 -6.92 15.94 1.01
C ILE A 162 -6.33 15.07 2.12
N GLU A 163 -5.01 15.02 2.18
CA GLU A 163 -4.29 14.22 3.18
C GLU A 163 -4.56 14.73 4.60
N MET A 164 -4.61 13.79 5.53
CA MET A 164 -4.77 14.07 6.95
C MET A 164 -4.01 13.05 7.77
N ASP A 165 -3.63 13.44 8.98
CA ASP A 165 -3.07 12.50 9.95
C ASP A 165 -4.10 11.40 10.26
N TYR A 166 -3.70 10.13 10.12
CA TYR A 166 -4.58 9.00 10.35
C TYR A 166 -5.05 8.93 11.82
N THR A 167 -4.24 9.41 12.76
CA THR A 167 -4.61 9.44 14.18
C THR A 167 -5.82 10.33 14.45
N HIS A 168 -6.05 11.35 13.62
CA HIS A 168 -7.24 12.21 13.70
C HIS A 168 -8.55 11.48 13.36
N LEU A 169 -8.47 10.28 12.76
CA LEU A 169 -9.64 9.43 12.56
C LEU A 169 -10.16 8.83 13.86
N PHE A 170 -9.39 8.89 14.94
CA PHE A 170 -9.75 8.36 16.25
C PHE A 170 -9.91 9.49 17.28
N ASP A 171 -10.22 9.11 18.52
CA ASP A 171 -10.10 10.03 19.65
C ASP A 171 -8.65 10.09 20.16
N ASP A 172 -8.37 11.04 21.05
CA ASP A 172 -7.03 11.31 21.56
C ASP A 172 -6.47 10.15 22.43
N MET A 173 -7.30 9.14 22.74
CA MET A 173 -6.96 7.99 23.58
C MET A 173 -6.71 6.70 22.77
N PHE A 174 -6.60 6.79 21.44
CA PHE A 174 -6.44 5.70 20.46
C PHE A 174 -6.03 4.31 21.02
N LEU A 175 -4.75 3.93 20.99
CA LEU A 175 -4.30 2.62 21.50
C LEU A 175 -4.36 2.55 23.03
N SER A 176 -4.25 3.69 23.71
CA SER A 176 -4.32 3.79 25.17
C SER A 176 -5.65 3.30 25.75
N HIS A 177 -6.73 3.22 24.95
CA HIS A 177 -7.99 2.59 25.34
C HIS A 177 -7.80 1.15 25.84
N LEU A 178 -6.80 0.44 25.30
CA LEU A 178 -6.47 -0.93 25.71
C LEU A 178 -6.01 -1.01 27.17
N LEU A 179 -5.42 0.05 27.73
CA LEU A 179 -4.87 0.03 29.09
C LEU A 179 -5.98 -0.02 30.16
N ILE A 180 -5.79 -0.82 31.20
CA ILE A 180 -6.64 -0.79 32.41
C ILE A 180 -6.28 0.46 33.23
N TYR A 181 -4.98 0.75 33.36
CA TYR A 181 -4.42 1.88 34.07
C TYR A 181 -3.17 2.39 33.35
N ASN A 182 -2.87 3.68 33.51
CA ASN A 182 -1.68 4.33 32.96
C ASN A 182 -0.52 4.12 33.94
N LYS A 183 0.10 2.93 33.88
CA LYS A 183 1.40 2.65 34.51
C LYS A 183 2.43 2.50 33.41
N GLU A 184 3.61 3.08 33.64
CA GLU A 184 4.76 3.07 32.73
C GLU A 184 5.00 1.69 32.10
N ASP A 185 5.16 0.63 32.92
CA ASP A 185 5.37 -0.74 32.41
C ASP A 185 4.28 -1.25 31.43
N CYS A 186 3.02 -0.82 31.59
CA CYS A 186 1.94 -1.23 30.68
C CYS A 186 1.87 -0.36 29.42
N GLU A 187 2.32 0.89 29.51
CA GLU A 187 2.48 1.79 28.35
C GLU A 187 3.64 1.29 27.49
N ASP A 188 4.78 0.99 28.10
CA ASP A 188 5.95 0.38 27.43
C ASP A 188 5.58 -0.92 26.71
N LEU A 189 4.76 -1.77 27.34
CA LEU A 189 4.24 -2.99 26.70
C LEU A 189 3.49 -2.69 25.39
N LEU A 190 2.69 -1.62 25.33
CA LEU A 190 2.00 -1.26 24.09
C LEU A 190 2.97 -0.69 23.06
N GLU A 191 3.91 0.16 23.48
CA GLU A 191 4.92 0.77 22.62
C GLU A 191 5.80 -0.30 21.95
N ASP A 192 6.29 -1.27 22.72
CA ASP A 192 7.12 -2.39 22.25
C ASP A 192 6.37 -3.29 21.24
N ASN A 193 5.04 -3.25 21.24
CA ASN A 193 4.18 -4.10 20.42
C ASN A 193 3.37 -3.33 19.36
N LEU A 194 3.70 -2.05 19.11
CA LEU A 194 3.01 -1.22 18.11
C LEU A 194 3.03 -1.83 16.70
N ILE A 195 4.14 -2.45 16.36
CA ILE A 195 4.40 -3.06 15.06
C ILE A 195 3.44 -4.24 14.81
N GLY A 196 3.08 -5.00 15.84
CA GLY A 196 2.23 -6.20 15.71
C GLY A 196 0.72 -5.94 15.58
N PHE A 197 0.27 -4.69 15.45
CA PHE A 197 -1.16 -4.39 15.25
C PHE A 197 -1.57 -4.59 13.80
N GLU A 198 -2.62 -5.36 13.59
CA GLU A 198 -3.24 -5.64 12.31
C GLU A 198 -4.53 -4.85 12.16
N TYR A 199 -4.80 -4.37 10.95
CA TYR A 199 -5.96 -3.54 10.62
C TYR A 199 -6.90 -4.28 9.67
N ASP A 200 -8.12 -4.59 10.14
CA ASP A 200 -9.13 -5.26 9.34
C ASP A 200 -10.11 -4.25 8.74
N PHE A 201 -9.94 -4.03 7.44
CA PHE A 201 -10.77 -3.14 6.60
C PHE A 201 -11.87 -3.87 5.82
N THR A 202 -12.19 -5.13 6.18
CA THR A 202 -13.17 -5.96 5.45
C THR A 202 -14.59 -5.36 5.46
N HIS A 203 -14.92 -4.60 6.51
CA HIS A 203 -16.26 -4.09 6.73
C HIS A 203 -16.46 -2.65 6.25
N THR A 204 -17.65 -2.37 5.71
CA THR A 204 -18.00 -1.06 5.13
C THR A 204 -18.17 0.07 6.15
N THR A 205 -18.32 -0.27 7.41
CA THR A 205 -18.63 0.68 8.49
C THR A 205 -17.86 0.41 9.78
N ASN A 206 -17.12 -0.69 9.86
CA ASN A 206 -16.38 -1.08 11.05
C ASN A 206 -14.91 -1.22 10.68
N LEU A 207 -14.06 -0.94 11.66
CA LEU A 207 -12.62 -1.18 11.61
C LEU A 207 -12.26 -1.95 12.86
N THR A 208 -11.55 -3.06 12.68
CA THR A 208 -10.98 -3.82 13.81
C THR A 208 -9.48 -3.62 13.79
N ILE A 209 -8.90 -3.26 14.93
CA ILE A 209 -7.45 -3.14 15.11
C ILE A 209 -7.06 -4.11 16.21
N SER A 210 -6.18 -5.07 15.92
CA SER A 210 -5.86 -6.13 16.87
C SER A 210 -4.42 -6.56 16.86
N ASN A 211 -3.89 -6.95 18.01
CA ASN A 211 -2.59 -7.60 18.13
C ASN A 211 -2.71 -8.91 18.93
N PRO A 212 -3.34 -9.96 18.37
CA PRO A 212 -3.57 -11.20 19.09
C PRO A 212 -2.33 -12.11 19.18
N HIS A 213 -1.35 -11.91 18.31
CA HIS A 213 -0.13 -12.71 18.26
C HIS A 213 0.84 -12.36 19.40
N TYR A 214 0.96 -11.08 19.73
CA TYR A 214 1.90 -10.61 20.76
C TYR A 214 1.19 -10.28 22.09
N LEU A 215 -0.03 -9.74 22.06
CA LEU A 215 -0.76 -9.37 23.28
C LEU A 215 -1.78 -10.45 23.66
N LYS A 216 -1.36 -11.40 24.49
CA LYS A 216 -2.22 -12.52 24.95
C LYS A 216 -2.90 -12.26 26.29
N GLU A 217 -4.15 -12.70 26.43
CA GLU A 217 -4.98 -12.51 27.63
C GLU A 217 -4.35 -13.09 28.90
N ASN A 218 -3.87 -14.34 28.83
CA ASN A 218 -3.26 -15.03 29.97
C ASN A 218 -1.97 -14.37 30.47
N GLU A 219 -1.29 -13.59 29.63
CA GLU A 219 -0.03 -12.91 29.94
C GLU A 219 -0.25 -11.45 30.35
N HIS A 220 -1.22 -10.76 29.73
CA HIS A 220 -1.33 -9.30 29.79
C HIS A 220 -2.65 -8.76 30.37
N GLN A 221 -3.57 -9.61 30.83
CA GLN A 221 -4.85 -9.19 31.45
C GLN A 221 -4.71 -8.24 32.65
N ASN A 222 -3.54 -8.20 33.29
CA ASN A 222 -3.30 -7.28 34.40
C ASN A 222 -2.97 -5.85 33.92
N CYS A 223 -2.54 -5.68 32.67
CA CYS A 223 -2.25 -4.39 32.05
C CYS A 223 -3.36 -3.94 31.09
N LEU A 224 -3.95 -4.88 30.35
CA LEU A 224 -4.83 -4.59 29.22
C LEU A 224 -6.26 -5.08 29.45
N LYS A 225 -7.24 -4.30 28.98
CA LYS A 225 -8.67 -4.65 28.92
C LYS A 225 -8.96 -5.66 27.79
N GLY A 226 -8.07 -5.74 26.81
CA GLY A 226 -8.18 -6.57 25.61
C GLY A 226 -6.97 -6.37 24.71
N ASN A 227 -6.95 -7.05 23.57
CA ASN A 227 -5.94 -6.88 22.51
C ASN A 227 -6.56 -6.46 21.17
N THR A 228 -7.86 -6.17 21.17
CA THR A 228 -8.65 -5.86 19.98
C THR A 228 -9.55 -4.66 20.25
N LEU A 229 -9.43 -3.63 19.42
CA LEU A 229 -10.27 -2.45 19.39
C LEU A 229 -11.28 -2.58 18.24
N ASN A 230 -12.56 -2.50 18.57
CA ASN A 230 -13.64 -2.57 17.59
C ASN A 230 -14.24 -1.18 17.40
N TYR A 231 -14.04 -0.60 16.23
CA TYR A 231 -14.50 0.73 15.89
C TYR A 231 -15.68 0.71 14.92
N LYS A 232 -16.50 1.76 14.97
CA LYS A 232 -17.53 2.02 13.97
C LYS A 232 -17.39 3.43 13.42
N PHE A 233 -17.35 3.56 12.10
CA PHE A 233 -17.27 4.84 11.41
C PHE A 233 -18.53 5.68 11.64
N ASN A 234 -18.33 6.95 11.95
CA ASN A 234 -19.37 7.94 12.16
C ASN A 234 -19.28 9.02 11.07
N PRO A 235 -20.18 9.02 10.07
CA PRO A 235 -20.19 9.99 8.98
C PRO A 235 -20.35 11.45 9.41
N LEU A 236 -20.93 11.71 10.59
CA LEU A 236 -21.17 13.08 11.07
C LEU A 236 -19.89 13.72 11.59
N THR A 237 -19.09 12.96 12.33
CA THR A 237 -17.81 13.41 12.90
C THR A 237 -16.63 13.11 11.98
N LYS A 238 -16.83 12.24 10.97
CA LYS A 238 -15.79 11.67 10.09
C LYS A 238 -14.73 10.86 10.85
N LYS A 239 -15.09 10.34 12.02
CA LYS A 239 -14.20 9.57 12.90
C LYS A 239 -14.71 8.16 13.14
N PHE A 240 -13.85 7.32 13.67
CA PHE A 240 -14.15 6.00 14.19
C PHE A 240 -14.45 6.08 15.68
N ASP A 241 -15.70 5.78 16.04
CA ASP A 241 -16.11 5.71 17.43
C ASP A 241 -15.81 4.32 17.99
N LEU A 242 -15.05 4.23 19.07
CA LEU A 242 -14.79 2.96 19.76
C LEU A 242 -16.10 2.37 20.28
N LYS A 243 -16.35 1.08 19.99
CA LYS A 243 -17.56 0.37 20.42
C LYS A 243 -17.29 -0.72 21.45
N ALA A 244 -16.18 -1.44 21.31
CA ALA A 244 -15.82 -2.49 22.24
C ALA A 244 -14.32 -2.74 22.25
N ILE A 245 -13.84 -3.20 23.40
CA ILE A 245 -12.50 -3.75 23.59
C ILE A 245 -12.67 -5.21 23.97
N THR A 246 -12.00 -6.12 23.25
CA THR A 246 -12.16 -7.56 23.43
C THR A 246 -10.82 -8.28 23.40
N TRP A 247 -10.78 -9.49 23.95
CA TRP A 247 -9.71 -10.45 23.72
C TRP A 247 -10.01 -11.31 22.49
N LYS A 248 -9.12 -11.26 21.49
CA LYS A 248 -9.10 -12.15 20.33
C LYS A 248 -7.95 -13.13 20.50
N LYS A 249 -8.19 -14.40 20.14
CA LYS A 249 -7.13 -15.42 20.10
C LYS A 249 -6.42 -15.34 18.76
N ALA A 250 -5.10 -15.59 18.76
CA ALA A 250 -4.35 -15.77 17.52
C ALA A 250 -4.93 -16.93 16.72
N GLU A 251 -5.15 -16.73 15.42
CA GLU A 251 -5.52 -17.82 14.51
C GLU A 251 -4.27 -18.66 14.23
N GLN A 252 -4.45 -19.99 14.19
CA GLN A 252 -3.36 -20.97 13.98
C GLN A 252 -3.10 -21.20 12.50
#